data_AF-X0V6R9-F1
#
_entry.id   AF-X0V6R9-F1
#
_cell.length_a   1.000
_cell.length_b   1.000
_cell.length_c   1.000
_cell.angle_alpha   90.00
_cell.angle_beta   90.00
_cell.angle_gamma   90.00
#
_symmetry.space_group_name_H-M   'P 1'
#
loop_
_entity.id
_entity.type
_entity.pdbx_description
1 polymer ?
#
loop_
_entity_poly.entity_id
_entity_poly.type
_entity_poly.pdbx_seq_one_letter_code
_entity_poly.pdbx_strand_id
1 'polypeptide(L)'
;AMKAGADFFHTWRIWTAYGYRGLISAESSLEFNVTDWLRIFFEVMALLPPKQIAPYLPSGQLARSTVLTRMRDCVSSRMDIDEIPWDIPDDWFPLWHELNAIVLQFMQGATYASIAQAYLGLSPDQVTDSRSKGNDPIPSVLSFVRNIVDLLAIDAGCFVALHELAVRGAASSIPETLQGLPLCIRNGCDSLGSLSWYRFGYRQRLCAHALERVFSVPRELANDTARANWVRQTRREWLSGRITADNEPILAYARTVIQETGVD
;
A
#
# COMPACT_ATOMS: atom_id res chain seq x y z
N ALA A 1 2.12 -8.43 17.19
CA ALA A 1 0.88 -9.15 16.81
C ALA A 1 -0.31 -8.70 17.66
N MET A 2 -0.46 -9.10 18.94
CA MET A 2 -1.68 -8.78 19.73
C MET A 2 -1.94 -7.28 19.99
N LYS A 3 -0.90 -6.43 20.05
CA LYS A 3 -1.08 -4.96 20.15
C LYS A 3 -1.49 -4.28 18.83
N ALA A 4 -1.50 -5.01 17.70
CA ALA A 4 -1.82 -4.48 16.37
C ALA A 4 -3.24 -4.83 15.91
N GLY A 5 -4.06 -5.49 16.75
CA GLY A 5 -5.44 -5.85 16.43
C GLY A 5 -5.60 -7.11 15.58
N ALA A 6 -4.52 -7.83 15.24
CA ALA A 6 -4.60 -9.10 14.53
C ALA A 6 -4.91 -10.26 15.49
N ASP A 7 -5.96 -11.02 15.17
CA ASP A 7 -6.32 -12.25 15.86
C ASP A 7 -5.19 -13.31 15.73
N PHE A 8 -5.02 -14.13 16.76
CA PHE A 8 -4.01 -15.19 16.79
C PHE A 8 -4.21 -16.18 15.62
N PHE A 9 -5.46 -16.57 15.35
CA PHE A 9 -5.77 -17.51 14.27
C PHE A 9 -5.45 -16.91 12.90
N HIS A 10 -5.80 -15.65 12.67
CA HIS A 10 -5.46 -14.94 11.44
C HIS A 10 -3.94 -14.84 11.25
N THR A 11 -3.20 -14.45 12.30
CA THR A 11 -1.73 -14.38 12.31
C THR A 11 -1.11 -15.75 11.97
N TRP A 12 -1.62 -16.82 12.56
CA TRP A 12 -1.17 -18.18 12.29
C TRP A 12 -1.41 -18.60 10.83
N ARG A 13 -2.52 -18.15 10.23
CA ARG A 13 -2.83 -18.42 8.82
C ARG A 13 -1.91 -17.68 7.87
N ILE A 14 -1.58 -16.41 8.15
CA ILE A 14 -0.55 -15.67 7.40
C ILE A 14 0.80 -16.40 7.48
N TRP A 15 1.19 -16.85 8.69
CA TRP A 15 2.43 -17.62 8.86
C TRP A 15 2.45 -18.90 8.02
N THR A 16 1.36 -19.66 8.08
CA THR A 16 1.23 -20.92 7.33
C THR A 16 1.27 -20.68 5.83
N ALA A 17 0.55 -19.66 5.33
CA ALA A 17 0.58 -19.23 3.94
C ALA A 17 2.00 -18.83 3.50
N TYR A 18 2.72 -18.10 4.35
CA TYR A 18 4.08 -17.67 4.04
C TYR A 18 5.06 -18.85 3.96
N GLY A 19 4.94 -19.81 4.90
CA GLY A 19 5.70 -21.06 4.84
C GLY A 19 5.40 -21.85 3.57
N TYR A 20 4.12 -21.96 3.19
CA TYR A 20 3.68 -22.68 1.99
C TYR A 20 4.19 -22.02 0.68
N ARG A 21 4.19 -20.68 0.63
CA ARG A 21 4.78 -19.90 -0.48
C ARG A 21 6.29 -20.14 -0.64
N GLY A 22 6.97 -20.43 0.47
CA GLY A 22 8.43 -20.50 0.56
C GLY A 22 9.01 -19.22 1.16
N LEU A 23 9.59 -19.37 2.35
CA LEU A 23 10.20 -18.28 3.11
C LEU A 23 11.36 -17.64 2.32
N ILE A 24 11.44 -16.32 2.40
CA ILE A 24 12.56 -15.55 1.84
C ILE A 24 13.76 -15.66 2.79
N SER A 25 14.95 -15.94 2.24
CA SER A 25 16.20 -15.96 3.01
C SER A 25 16.61 -14.55 3.42
N ALA A 26 17.38 -14.43 4.50
CA ALA A 26 17.87 -13.15 4.98
C ALA A 26 18.71 -12.42 3.92
N GLU A 27 19.52 -13.14 3.14
CA GLU A 27 20.37 -12.59 2.10
C GLU A 27 19.54 -12.02 0.95
N SER A 28 18.57 -12.80 0.47
CA SER A 28 17.67 -12.39 -0.63
C SER A 28 16.82 -11.17 -0.23
N SER A 29 16.46 -11.09 1.06
CA SER A 29 15.64 -10.00 1.61
C SER A 29 16.26 -8.61 1.43
N LEU A 30 17.60 -8.52 1.37
CA LEU A 30 18.34 -7.26 1.27
C LEU A 30 18.25 -6.61 -0.12
N GLU A 31 17.96 -7.40 -1.16
CA GLU A 31 17.88 -6.92 -2.53
C GLU A 31 16.50 -6.34 -2.88
N PHE A 32 15.50 -6.62 -2.05
CA PHE A 32 14.11 -6.26 -2.32
C PHE A 32 13.77 -4.82 -1.94
N ASN A 33 13.16 -4.11 -2.90
CA ASN A 33 12.54 -2.83 -2.64
C ASN A 33 11.11 -3.00 -2.07
N VAL A 34 10.44 -1.89 -1.76
CA VAL A 34 9.08 -1.90 -1.19
C VAL A 34 8.07 -2.57 -2.13
N THR A 35 8.20 -2.40 -3.45
CA THR A 35 7.32 -3.01 -4.45
C THR A 35 7.52 -4.51 -4.56
N ASP A 36 8.76 -5.00 -4.42
CA ASP A 36 9.04 -6.44 -4.34
C ASP A 36 8.38 -7.06 -3.11
N TRP A 37 8.51 -6.39 -1.95
CA TRP A 37 7.84 -6.82 -0.73
C TRP A 37 6.31 -6.77 -0.82
N LEU A 38 5.74 -5.77 -1.49
CA LEU A 38 4.31 -5.70 -1.77
C LEU A 38 3.86 -6.94 -2.56
N ARG A 39 4.57 -7.28 -3.63
CA ARG A 39 4.26 -8.45 -4.45
C ARG A 39 4.33 -9.75 -3.65
N ILE A 40 5.38 -9.94 -2.84
CA ILE A 40 5.52 -11.12 -1.96
C ILE A 40 4.38 -11.16 -0.94
N PHE A 41 4.04 -10.02 -0.33
CA PHE A 41 2.91 -9.93 0.58
C PHE A 41 1.61 -10.37 -0.10
N PHE A 42 1.33 -9.90 -1.31
CA PHE A 42 0.16 -10.31 -2.08
C PHE A 42 0.17 -11.80 -2.48
N GLU A 43 1.33 -12.38 -2.80
CA GLU A 43 1.47 -13.82 -3.02
C GLU A 43 1.08 -14.63 -1.77
N VAL A 44 1.47 -14.15 -0.57
CA VAL A 44 1.09 -14.77 0.70
C VAL A 44 -0.40 -14.61 0.98
N MET A 45 -0.95 -13.41 0.79
CA MET A 45 -2.39 -13.14 0.97
C MET A 45 -3.24 -13.99 0.02
N ALA A 46 -2.78 -14.24 -1.20
CA ALA A 46 -3.47 -15.09 -2.17
C ALA A 46 -3.57 -16.56 -1.73
N LEU A 47 -2.72 -17.01 -0.80
CA LEU A 47 -2.77 -18.38 -0.27
C LEU A 47 -3.66 -18.52 0.96
N LEU A 48 -4.10 -17.41 1.55
CA LEU A 48 -5.01 -17.45 2.70
C LEU A 48 -6.35 -18.08 2.31
N PRO A 49 -6.95 -18.89 3.21
CA PRO A 49 -8.23 -19.51 2.93
C PRO A 49 -9.36 -18.47 2.96
N PRO A 50 -10.48 -18.72 2.25
CA PRO A 50 -11.57 -17.76 2.08
C PRO A 50 -12.10 -17.13 3.37
N LYS A 51 -12.20 -17.90 4.47
CA LYS A 51 -12.65 -17.39 5.76
C LYS A 51 -11.77 -16.24 6.29
N GLN A 52 -10.47 -16.30 6.03
CA GLN A 52 -9.51 -15.27 6.45
C GLN A 52 -9.49 -14.05 5.53
N ILE A 53 -9.95 -14.21 4.29
CA ILE A 53 -10.06 -13.12 3.31
C ILE A 53 -11.44 -12.44 3.37
N ALA A 54 -12.44 -13.06 4.01
CA ALA A 54 -13.78 -12.53 4.16
C ALA A 54 -13.87 -11.04 4.55
N PRO A 55 -13.02 -10.48 5.45
CA PRO A 55 -13.05 -9.05 5.79
C PRO A 55 -12.76 -8.10 4.62
N TYR A 56 -12.05 -8.57 3.59
CA TYR A 56 -11.72 -7.81 2.38
C TYR A 56 -12.85 -7.81 1.35
N LEU A 57 -13.82 -8.71 1.50
CA LEU A 57 -14.83 -8.95 0.49
C LEU A 57 -16.10 -8.14 0.79
N PRO A 58 -16.72 -7.51 -0.22
CA PRO A 58 -17.93 -6.72 -0.03
C PRO A 58 -19.11 -7.60 0.39
N SER A 59 -19.87 -7.14 1.37
CA SER A 59 -21.13 -7.77 1.76
C SER A 59 -22.26 -7.45 0.76
N GLY A 60 -23.01 -8.46 0.37
CA GLY A 60 -24.19 -8.31 -0.50
C GLY A 60 -23.89 -7.98 -1.97
N GLN A 61 -24.92 -7.95 -2.82
CA GLN A 61 -24.75 -7.63 -4.24
C GLN A 61 -24.46 -6.15 -4.44
N LEU A 62 -23.32 -5.83 -5.06
CA LEU A 62 -23.00 -4.48 -5.50
C LEU A 62 -23.51 -4.28 -6.93
N ALA A 63 -23.91 -3.04 -7.25
CA ALA A 63 -24.43 -2.69 -8.57
C ALA A 63 -23.37 -2.76 -9.69
N ARG A 64 -22.08 -2.73 -9.35
CA ARG A 64 -20.96 -2.77 -10.30
C ARG A 64 -20.00 -3.89 -9.92
N SER A 65 -19.54 -4.62 -10.93
CA SER A 65 -18.49 -5.64 -10.79
C SER A 65 -17.14 -4.96 -10.59
N THR A 66 -16.43 -5.33 -9.53
CA THR A 66 -15.04 -4.95 -9.24
C THR A 66 -14.19 -6.20 -9.05
N VAL A 67 -12.88 -6.04 -8.89
CA VAL A 67 -12.01 -7.17 -8.51
C VAL A 67 -12.50 -7.85 -7.21
N LEU A 68 -12.95 -7.07 -6.22
CA LEU A 68 -13.37 -7.62 -4.92
C LEU A 68 -14.71 -8.38 -5.00
N THR A 69 -15.66 -7.94 -5.83
CA THR A 69 -16.90 -8.71 -6.04
C THR A 69 -16.60 -10.01 -6.77
N ARG A 70 -15.71 -9.99 -7.76
CA ARG A 70 -15.28 -11.21 -8.46
C ARG A 70 -14.53 -12.17 -7.54
N MET A 71 -13.65 -11.66 -6.66
CA MET A 71 -13.00 -12.45 -5.62
C MET A 71 -14.03 -13.11 -4.71
N ARG A 72 -15.02 -12.36 -4.22
CA ARG A 72 -16.10 -12.92 -3.41
C ARG A 72 -16.86 -14.02 -4.13
N ASP A 73 -17.28 -13.75 -5.36
CA ASP A 73 -18.09 -14.70 -6.13
C ASP A 73 -17.30 -15.99 -6.39
N CYS A 74 -16.00 -15.87 -6.67
CA CYS A 74 -15.04 -16.97 -6.87
C CYS A 74 -14.92 -17.92 -5.67
N VAL A 75 -15.10 -17.44 -4.43
CA VAL A 75 -14.95 -18.25 -3.19
C VAL A 75 -16.24 -18.38 -2.38
N SER A 76 -17.36 -17.91 -2.92
CA SER A 76 -18.64 -17.79 -2.21
C SER A 76 -19.15 -19.11 -1.61
N SER A 77 -18.92 -20.24 -2.30
CA SER A 77 -19.28 -21.59 -1.85
C SER A 77 -18.29 -22.23 -0.87
N ARG A 78 -17.21 -21.51 -0.54
CA ARG A 78 -16.04 -22.01 0.23
C ARG A 78 -15.70 -21.11 1.42
N MET A 79 -16.60 -20.22 1.81
CA MET A 79 -16.37 -19.18 2.83
C MET A 79 -16.09 -19.72 4.23
N ASP A 80 -16.41 -20.99 4.50
CA ASP A 80 -16.17 -21.71 5.75
C ASP A 80 -14.78 -22.36 5.83
N ILE A 81 -14.09 -22.51 4.69
CA ILE A 81 -12.74 -23.08 4.63
C ILE A 81 -11.75 -22.19 5.40
N ASP A 82 -10.98 -22.81 6.28
CA ASP A 82 -10.01 -22.16 7.16
C ASP A 82 -8.72 -22.97 7.29
N GLU A 83 -8.25 -23.58 6.21
CA GLU A 83 -7.07 -24.44 6.20
C GLU A 83 -6.19 -24.19 4.97
N ILE A 84 -4.89 -24.52 5.10
CA ILE A 84 -3.89 -24.36 4.06
C ILE A 84 -3.13 -25.68 3.94
N PRO A 85 -2.94 -26.23 2.72
CA PRO A 85 -3.49 -25.73 1.45
C PRO A 85 -5.01 -25.93 1.38
N TRP A 86 -5.67 -25.15 0.53
CA TRP A 86 -7.06 -25.36 0.16
C TRP A 86 -7.15 -25.50 -1.37
N ASP A 87 -8.29 -25.98 -1.86
CA ASP A 87 -8.55 -26.08 -3.31
C ASP A 87 -8.73 -24.66 -3.88
N ILE A 88 -7.68 -24.09 -4.48
CA ILE A 88 -7.67 -22.71 -5.01
C ILE A 88 -8.26 -22.72 -6.44
N PRO A 89 -9.32 -21.94 -6.74
CA PRO A 89 -9.82 -21.79 -8.10
C PRO A 89 -8.79 -21.16 -9.05
N ASP A 90 -8.82 -21.54 -10.33
CA ASP A 90 -7.88 -21.05 -11.35
C ASP A 90 -7.84 -19.52 -11.47
N ASP A 91 -9.01 -18.86 -11.35
CA ASP A 91 -9.14 -17.40 -11.46
C ASP A 91 -8.68 -16.64 -10.20
N TRP A 92 -8.35 -17.32 -9.11
CA TRP A 92 -8.05 -16.68 -7.82
C TRP A 92 -6.76 -15.85 -7.85
N PHE A 93 -5.66 -16.43 -8.33
CA PHE A 93 -4.37 -15.71 -8.42
C PHE A 93 -4.44 -14.52 -9.38
N PRO A 94 -5.04 -14.61 -10.58
CA PRO A 94 -5.30 -13.46 -11.44
C PRO A 94 -6.02 -12.30 -10.73
N LEU A 95 -7.04 -12.59 -9.92
CA LEU A 95 -7.78 -11.56 -9.18
C LEU A 95 -6.91 -10.88 -8.11
N TRP A 96 -6.08 -11.63 -7.38
CA TRP A 96 -5.10 -11.06 -6.45
C TRP A 96 -4.04 -10.22 -7.15
N HIS A 97 -3.60 -10.64 -8.34
CA HIS A 97 -2.67 -9.86 -9.14
C HIS A 97 -3.28 -8.54 -9.60
N GLU A 98 -4.55 -8.55 -10.00
CA GLU A 98 -5.30 -7.34 -10.34
C GLU A 98 -5.45 -6.41 -9.11
N LEU A 99 -5.78 -6.95 -7.94
CA LEU A 99 -5.85 -6.16 -6.70
C LEU A 99 -4.48 -5.56 -6.33
N ASN A 100 -3.39 -6.34 -6.46
CA ASN A 100 -2.03 -5.85 -6.26
C ASN A 100 -1.73 -4.67 -7.20
N ALA A 101 -2.06 -4.78 -8.49
CA ALA A 101 -1.85 -3.70 -9.45
C ALA A 101 -2.59 -2.41 -9.06
N ILE A 102 -3.82 -2.52 -8.55
CA ILE A 102 -4.61 -1.36 -8.08
C ILE A 102 -3.99 -0.73 -6.83
N VAL A 103 -3.57 -1.54 -5.86
CA VAL A 103 -2.88 -1.05 -4.66
C VAL A 103 -1.52 -0.44 -5.01
N LEU A 104 -0.81 -1.01 -5.98
CA LEU A 104 0.45 -0.46 -6.48
C LEU A 104 0.25 0.91 -7.15
N GLN A 105 -0.81 1.09 -7.95
CA GLN A 105 -1.17 2.42 -8.47
C GLN A 105 -1.43 3.41 -7.33
N PHE A 106 -2.12 2.96 -6.26
CA PHE A 106 -2.28 3.79 -5.07
C PHE A 106 -0.92 4.13 -4.44
N MET A 107 -0.01 3.18 -4.31
CA MET A 107 1.32 3.37 -3.74
C MET A 107 2.25 4.23 -4.60
N GLN A 108 2.09 4.23 -5.92
CA GLN A 108 2.86 5.05 -6.88
C GLN A 108 2.32 6.48 -7.03
N GLY A 109 1.33 6.86 -6.22
CA GLY A 109 0.74 8.20 -6.28
C GLY A 109 -0.11 8.41 -7.53
N ALA A 110 -0.79 7.39 -8.06
CA ALA A 110 -1.80 7.61 -9.09
C ALA A 110 -2.98 8.44 -8.54
N THR A 111 -3.60 9.28 -9.37
CA THR A 111 -4.78 10.05 -8.96
C THR A 111 -5.96 9.13 -8.63
N TYR A 112 -6.90 9.59 -7.81
CA TYR A 112 -8.12 8.81 -7.54
C TYR A 112 -8.95 8.57 -8.80
N ALA A 113 -8.89 9.47 -9.78
CA ALA A 113 -9.53 9.26 -11.08
C ALA A 113 -8.89 8.07 -11.83
N SER A 114 -7.56 8.01 -11.89
CA SER A 114 -6.83 6.90 -12.51
C SER A 114 -7.11 5.57 -11.81
N ILE A 115 -7.12 5.57 -10.47
CA ILE A 115 -7.44 4.37 -9.67
C ILE A 115 -8.89 3.94 -9.91
N ALA A 116 -9.83 4.89 -10.03
CA ALA A 116 -11.23 4.59 -10.30
C ALA A 116 -11.42 3.92 -11.67
N GLN A 117 -10.68 4.36 -12.70
CA GLN A 117 -10.70 3.72 -14.02
C GLN A 117 -10.29 2.26 -13.92
N ALA A 118 -9.16 1.98 -13.25
CA ALA A 118 -8.66 0.62 -13.08
C ALA A 118 -9.60 -0.24 -12.20
N TYR A 119 -10.04 0.28 -11.05
CA TYR A 119 -10.82 -0.49 -10.08
C TYR A 119 -12.27 -0.75 -10.50
N LEU A 120 -12.87 0.18 -11.25
CA LEU A 120 -14.28 0.13 -11.65
C LEU A 120 -14.47 -0.23 -13.13
N GLY A 121 -13.37 -0.42 -13.89
CA GLY A 121 -13.41 -0.71 -15.32
C GLY A 121 -14.02 0.42 -16.15
N LEU A 122 -13.73 1.68 -15.80
CA LEU A 122 -14.31 2.86 -16.44
C LEU A 122 -13.37 3.45 -17.49
N SER A 123 -13.95 3.97 -18.57
CA SER A 123 -13.22 4.84 -19.49
C SER A 123 -13.01 6.24 -18.89
N PRO A 124 -12.01 7.01 -19.37
CA PRO A 124 -11.69 8.33 -18.79
C PRO A 124 -12.86 9.31 -18.75
N ASP A 125 -13.73 9.29 -19.76
CA ASP A 125 -14.92 10.12 -19.90
C ASP A 125 -16.04 9.78 -18.89
N GLN A 126 -15.99 8.60 -18.29
CA GLN A 126 -16.96 8.16 -17.29
C GLN A 126 -16.57 8.56 -15.86
N VAL A 127 -15.36 9.09 -15.66
CA VAL A 127 -14.92 9.58 -14.35
C VAL A 127 -15.38 11.01 -14.16
N THR A 128 -16.56 11.16 -13.58
CA THR A 128 -17.08 12.49 -13.20
C THR A 128 -16.52 12.93 -11.86
N ASP A 129 -16.30 14.23 -11.68
CA ASP A 129 -15.90 14.85 -10.40
C ASP A 129 -17.04 14.90 -9.35
N SER A 130 -18.18 14.25 -9.61
CA SER A 130 -19.28 14.15 -8.64
C SER A 130 -18.80 13.46 -7.35
N ARG A 131 -19.04 14.12 -6.22
CA ARG A 131 -18.63 13.66 -4.88
C ARG A 131 -19.82 13.18 -4.03
N SER A 132 -21.02 13.11 -4.62
CA SER A 132 -22.27 13.18 -3.87
C SER A 132 -22.92 11.82 -3.60
N LYS A 133 -22.61 10.78 -4.39
CA LYS A 133 -23.24 9.45 -4.25
C LYS A 133 -22.20 8.36 -4.05
N GLY A 134 -22.52 7.37 -3.20
CA GLY A 134 -21.61 6.26 -2.86
C GLY A 134 -21.20 5.38 -4.06
N ASN A 135 -21.98 5.39 -5.15
CA ASN A 135 -21.68 4.68 -6.39
C ASN A 135 -20.88 5.54 -7.40
N ASP A 136 -20.59 6.80 -7.06
CA ASP A 136 -19.76 7.64 -7.92
C ASP A 136 -18.30 7.12 -7.88
N PRO A 137 -17.51 7.33 -8.95
CA PRO A 137 -16.18 6.74 -9.07
C PRO A 137 -15.22 7.12 -7.93
N ILE A 138 -15.18 8.40 -7.56
CA ILE A 138 -14.26 8.90 -6.53
C ILE A 138 -14.65 8.43 -5.12
N PRO A 139 -15.92 8.55 -4.66
CA PRO A 139 -16.35 7.97 -3.39
C PRO A 139 -16.08 6.46 -3.27
N SER A 140 -16.25 5.72 -4.37
CA SER A 140 -15.96 4.28 -4.40
C SER A 140 -14.48 3.97 -4.13
N VAL A 141 -13.57 4.74 -4.72
CA VAL A 141 -12.12 4.62 -4.47
C VAL A 141 -11.77 5.02 -3.04
N LEU A 142 -12.37 6.09 -2.49
CA LEU A 142 -12.14 6.48 -1.10
C LEU A 142 -12.59 5.39 -0.11
N SER A 143 -13.74 4.76 -0.40
CA SER A 143 -14.24 3.61 0.36
C SER A 143 -13.28 2.42 0.26
N PHE A 144 -12.78 2.12 -0.94
CA PHE A 144 -11.74 1.10 -1.15
C PHE A 144 -10.48 1.38 -0.33
N VAL A 145 -9.93 2.61 -0.37
CA VAL A 145 -8.75 2.97 0.42
C VAL A 145 -9.00 2.75 1.91
N ARG A 146 -10.08 3.31 2.45
CA ARG A 146 -10.39 3.23 3.88
C ARG A 146 -10.67 1.81 4.37
N ASN A 147 -11.36 1.01 3.57
CA ASN A 147 -11.84 -0.29 4.06
C ASN A 147 -10.90 -1.44 3.67
N ILE A 148 -10.09 -1.30 2.61
CA ILE A 148 -9.26 -2.38 2.07
C ILE A 148 -7.78 -2.07 2.26
N VAL A 149 -7.31 -0.89 1.82
CA VAL A 149 -5.89 -0.52 1.95
C VAL A 149 -5.47 -0.44 3.43
N ASP A 150 -6.33 0.07 4.30
CA ASP A 150 -6.05 0.12 5.75
C ASP A 150 -5.95 -1.28 6.37
N LEU A 151 -6.80 -2.23 5.96
CA LEU A 151 -6.71 -3.63 6.41
C LEU A 151 -5.44 -4.31 5.89
N LEU A 152 -5.13 -4.13 4.60
CA LEU A 152 -3.90 -4.65 4.00
C LEU A 152 -2.65 -4.10 4.71
N ALA A 153 -2.67 -2.83 5.14
CA ALA A 153 -1.58 -2.26 5.90
C ALA A 153 -1.42 -2.90 7.29
N ILE A 154 -2.51 -3.31 7.95
CA ILE A 154 -2.46 -4.03 9.22
C ILE A 154 -1.84 -5.42 9.01
N ASP A 155 -2.31 -6.15 8.00
CA ASP A 155 -1.80 -7.50 7.70
C ASP A 155 -0.36 -7.47 7.18
N ALA A 156 0.03 -6.43 6.45
CA ALA A 156 1.43 -6.21 6.11
C ALA A 156 2.29 -6.01 7.37
N GLY A 157 1.79 -5.31 8.40
CA GLY A 157 2.47 -5.18 9.68
C GLY A 157 2.62 -6.52 10.41
N CYS A 158 1.60 -7.38 10.31
CA CYS A 158 1.66 -8.76 10.79
C CYS A 158 2.72 -9.58 10.03
N PHE A 159 2.72 -9.48 8.71
CA PHE A 159 3.69 -10.12 7.81
C PHE A 159 5.13 -9.73 8.14
N VAL A 160 5.42 -8.45 8.38
CA VAL A 160 6.75 -7.98 8.80
C VAL A 160 7.19 -8.66 10.10
N ALA A 161 6.33 -8.69 11.12
CA ALA A 161 6.64 -9.29 12.40
C ALA A 161 6.88 -10.81 12.30
N LEU A 162 6.11 -11.49 11.44
CA LEU A 162 6.28 -12.91 11.17
C LEU A 162 7.59 -13.20 10.42
N HIS A 163 7.95 -12.36 9.46
CA HIS A 163 9.24 -12.50 8.77
C HIS A 163 10.42 -12.27 9.70
N GLU A 164 10.35 -11.25 10.57
CA GLU A 164 11.36 -10.99 11.60
C GLU A 164 11.58 -12.21 12.51
N LEU A 165 10.49 -12.89 12.90
CA LEU A 165 10.58 -14.13 13.67
C LEU A 165 11.21 -15.27 12.86
N ALA A 166 10.92 -15.37 11.56
CA ALA A 166 11.44 -16.41 10.68
C ALA A 166 12.96 -16.34 10.49
N VAL A 167 13.50 -15.12 10.38
CA VAL A 167 14.93 -14.87 10.13
C VAL A 167 15.74 -14.65 11.41
N ARG A 168 15.09 -14.77 12.58
CA ARG A 168 15.72 -14.55 13.89
C ARG A 168 16.89 -15.53 14.09
N GLY A 169 18.11 -15.01 14.08
CA GLY A 169 19.35 -15.80 14.22
C GLY A 169 20.21 -15.90 12.96
N ALA A 170 19.67 -15.56 11.78
CA ALA A 170 20.42 -15.50 10.53
C ALA A 170 20.83 -14.07 10.15
N ALA A 171 20.02 -13.07 10.51
CA ALA A 171 20.33 -11.65 10.30
C ALA A 171 20.24 -10.83 11.60
N SER A 172 21.02 -9.76 11.65
CA SER A 172 21.01 -8.79 12.75
C SER A 172 19.81 -7.83 12.69
N SER A 173 19.21 -7.62 11.51
CA SER A 173 18.01 -6.80 11.33
C SER A 173 17.25 -7.15 10.04
N ILE A 174 15.95 -6.90 10.03
CA ILE A 174 15.12 -6.97 8.82
C ILE A 174 15.33 -5.73 7.93
N PRO A 175 15.24 -5.86 6.58
CA PRO A 175 15.40 -4.72 5.68
C PRO A 175 14.43 -3.58 5.98
N GLU A 176 14.88 -2.34 5.91
CA GLU A 176 14.01 -1.17 6.15
C GLU A 176 12.89 -1.06 5.13
N THR A 177 13.10 -1.53 3.90
CA THR A 177 12.06 -1.58 2.85
C THR A 177 10.88 -2.46 3.28
N LEU A 178 11.15 -3.59 3.94
CA LEU A 178 10.11 -4.43 4.54
C LEU A 178 9.49 -3.77 5.76
N GLN A 179 10.29 -3.20 6.67
CA GLN A 179 9.78 -2.48 7.84
C GLN A 179 8.83 -1.33 7.45
N GLY A 180 9.14 -0.64 6.35
CA GLY A 180 8.34 0.46 5.82
C GLY A 180 7.07 0.03 5.09
N LEU A 181 6.96 -1.23 4.64
CA LEU A 181 5.85 -1.73 3.82
C LEU A 181 4.45 -1.38 4.39
N PRO A 182 4.14 -1.58 5.69
CA PRO A 182 2.81 -1.27 6.23
C PRO A 182 2.47 0.21 6.10
N LEU A 183 3.46 1.09 6.36
CA LEU A 183 3.29 2.53 6.26
C LEU A 183 3.22 2.99 4.80
N CYS A 184 3.97 2.34 3.91
CA CYS A 184 3.93 2.56 2.48
C CYS A 184 2.55 2.22 1.89
N ILE A 185 1.98 1.05 2.24
CA ILE A 185 0.63 0.66 1.85
C ILE A 185 -0.39 1.68 2.38
N ARG A 186 -0.37 1.97 3.69
CA ARG A 186 -1.35 2.88 4.31
C ARG A 186 -1.35 4.29 3.70
N ASN A 187 -0.17 4.84 3.46
CA ASN A 187 -0.03 6.23 3.03
C ASN A 187 0.12 6.38 1.51
N GLY A 188 0.08 5.27 0.76
CA GLY A 188 0.22 5.26 -0.69
C GLY A 188 1.60 5.73 -1.16
N CYS A 189 2.65 5.23 -0.53
CA CYS A 189 4.04 5.45 -0.89
C CYS A 189 4.64 4.14 -1.43
N ASP A 190 5.49 4.21 -2.45
CA ASP A 190 6.10 3.03 -3.10
C ASP A 190 7.58 2.86 -2.76
N SER A 191 8.12 3.75 -1.92
CA SER A 191 9.54 3.85 -1.62
C SER A 191 9.74 4.52 -0.26
N LEU A 192 10.91 4.28 0.35
CA LEU A 192 11.27 4.95 1.60
C LEU A 192 11.42 6.47 1.43
N GLY A 193 11.78 6.92 0.23
CA GLY A 193 11.88 8.34 -0.12
C GLY A 193 10.51 9.03 -0.14
N SER A 194 9.56 8.52 -0.93
CA SER A 194 8.18 9.05 -0.94
C SER A 194 7.51 8.97 0.44
N LEU A 195 7.78 7.90 1.20
CA LEU A 195 7.31 7.79 2.59
C LEU A 195 7.92 8.86 3.51
N SER A 196 9.21 9.18 3.34
CA SER A 196 9.89 10.21 4.12
C SER A 196 9.33 11.60 3.83
N TRP A 197 9.10 11.92 2.55
CA TRP A 197 8.43 13.15 2.16
C TRP A 197 7.01 13.24 2.71
N TYR A 198 6.25 12.15 2.68
CA TYR A 198 4.90 12.12 3.26
C TYR A 198 4.91 12.38 4.77
N ARG A 199 5.83 11.76 5.51
CA ARG A 199 5.89 11.85 6.98
C ARG A 199 6.45 13.18 7.48
N PHE A 200 7.47 13.71 6.82
CA PHE A 200 8.27 14.82 7.33
C PHE A 200 8.22 16.09 6.47
N GLY A 201 7.68 16.01 5.26
CA GLY A 201 7.62 17.13 4.31
C GLY A 201 6.20 17.64 4.10
N TYR A 202 5.33 16.81 3.52
CA TYR A 202 3.96 17.19 3.20
C TYR A 202 3.02 15.98 3.17
N ARG A 203 1.99 15.99 4.03
CA ARG A 203 1.01 14.89 4.18
C ARG A 203 -0.02 14.84 3.05
N GLN A 204 0.45 14.91 1.82
CA GLN A 204 -0.33 14.62 0.62
C GLN A 204 0.48 13.70 -0.27
N ARG A 205 -0.09 12.53 -0.53
CA ARG A 205 0.53 11.45 -1.30
C ARG A 205 1.10 11.93 -2.64
N LEU A 206 0.28 12.59 -3.46
CA LEU A 206 0.69 13.08 -4.79
C LEU A 206 1.90 14.01 -4.72
N CYS A 207 1.91 14.91 -3.74
CA CYS A 207 2.99 15.85 -3.54
C CYS A 207 4.24 15.15 -3.01
N ALA A 208 4.11 14.17 -2.12
CA ALA A 208 5.25 13.40 -1.61
C ALA A 208 5.98 12.65 -2.74
N HIS A 209 5.23 12.08 -3.69
CA HIS A 209 5.78 11.47 -4.90
C HIS A 209 6.46 12.49 -5.82
N ALA A 210 5.82 13.63 -6.06
CA ALA A 210 6.41 14.70 -6.86
C ALA A 210 7.69 15.25 -6.21
N LEU A 211 7.70 15.43 -4.88
CA LEU A 211 8.87 15.86 -4.12
C LEU A 211 10.01 14.83 -4.19
N GLU A 212 9.71 13.54 -4.04
CA GLU A 212 10.73 12.48 -4.18
C GLU A 212 11.33 12.44 -5.60
N ARG A 213 10.54 12.71 -6.62
CA ARG A 213 11.00 12.73 -8.02
C ARG A 213 11.97 13.88 -8.29
N VAL A 214 11.72 15.05 -7.71
CA VAL A 214 12.55 16.25 -7.91
C VAL A 214 13.71 16.29 -6.92
N PHE A 215 13.46 15.90 -5.68
CA PHE A 215 14.38 15.93 -4.56
C PHE A 215 14.43 14.54 -3.92
N SER A 216 15.11 13.61 -4.57
CA SER A 216 15.18 12.23 -4.09
C SER A 216 15.94 12.13 -2.76
N VAL A 217 15.33 11.45 -1.79
CA VAL A 217 15.97 11.22 -0.49
C VAL A 217 17.20 10.31 -0.70
N PRO A 218 18.39 10.71 -0.23
CA PRO A 218 19.59 9.90 -0.41
C PRO A 218 19.44 8.51 0.23
N ARG A 219 19.80 7.47 -0.51
CA ARG A 219 19.60 6.06 -0.12
C ARG A 219 20.51 5.63 1.03
N GLU A 220 21.64 6.30 1.18
CA GLU A 220 22.64 6.10 2.22
C GLU A 220 22.21 6.58 3.62
N LEU A 221 21.08 7.30 3.73
CA LEU A 221 20.57 7.73 5.03
C LEU A 221 20.02 6.51 5.81
N ALA A 222 20.80 6.07 6.79
CA ALA A 222 20.62 4.83 7.53
C ALA A 222 19.55 4.85 8.63
N ASN A 223 18.87 5.97 8.87
CA ASN A 223 17.80 6.03 9.87
C ASN A 223 16.78 7.14 9.60
N ASP A 224 15.60 6.98 10.22
CA ASP A 224 14.48 7.92 10.15
C ASP A 224 14.84 9.35 10.58
N THR A 225 15.70 9.53 11.58
CA THR A 225 16.11 10.85 12.06
C THR A 225 16.90 11.60 10.99
N ALA A 226 17.83 10.93 10.32
CA ALA A 226 18.62 11.50 9.24
C ALA A 226 17.74 11.87 8.04
N ARG A 227 16.79 10.99 7.66
CA ARG A 227 15.79 11.29 6.61
C ARG A 227 14.91 12.47 6.97
N ALA A 228 14.43 12.54 8.21
CA ALA A 228 13.61 13.66 8.68
C ALA A 228 14.37 14.99 8.61
N ASN A 229 15.63 15.01 9.04
CA ASN A 229 16.46 16.22 8.98
C ASN A 229 16.72 16.66 7.54
N TRP A 230 17.05 15.71 6.67
CA TRP A 230 17.25 15.97 5.25
C TRP A 230 15.97 16.54 4.61
N VAL A 231 14.83 15.86 4.74
CA VAL A 231 13.53 16.31 4.18
C VAL A 231 13.16 17.71 4.66
N ARG A 232 13.31 18.00 5.96
CA ARG A 232 13.00 19.31 6.52
C ARG A 232 13.91 20.41 5.99
N GLN A 233 15.21 20.13 5.85
CA GLN A 233 16.16 21.08 5.30
C GLN A 233 15.87 21.35 3.82
N THR A 234 15.70 20.31 3.02
CA THR A 234 15.35 20.41 1.60
C THR A 234 14.03 21.15 1.40
N ARG A 235 13.00 20.86 2.20
CA ARG A 235 11.73 21.61 2.20
C ARG A 235 11.96 23.10 2.45
N ARG A 236 12.77 23.45 3.45
CA ARG A 236 13.06 24.86 3.80
C ARG A 236 13.77 25.57 2.65
N GLU A 237 14.75 24.92 2.02
CA GLU A 237 15.48 25.47 0.88
C GLU A 237 14.55 25.68 -0.33
N TRP A 238 13.65 24.72 -0.58
CA TRP A 238 12.67 24.82 -1.66
C TRP A 238 11.66 25.95 -1.42
N LEU A 239 11.06 26.01 -0.23
CA LEU A 239 10.08 27.05 0.12
C LEU A 239 10.70 28.45 0.11
N SER A 240 11.97 28.59 0.50
CA SER A 240 12.72 29.85 0.42
C SER A 240 13.21 30.22 -0.99
N GLY A 241 13.02 29.34 -1.97
CA GLY A 241 13.43 29.57 -3.37
C GLY A 241 14.93 29.41 -3.61
N ARG A 242 15.68 28.81 -2.68
CA ARG A 242 17.11 28.51 -2.87
C ARG A 242 17.33 27.35 -3.82
N ILE A 243 16.39 26.41 -3.83
CA ILE A 243 16.30 25.32 -4.81
C ILE A 243 14.93 25.41 -5.49
N THR A 244 14.87 25.09 -6.78
CA THR A 244 13.66 25.23 -7.60
C THR A 244 13.14 23.88 -8.04
N ALA A 245 11.81 23.80 -8.22
CA ALA A 245 11.09 22.62 -8.69
C ALA A 245 10.13 22.99 -9.83
N ASP A 246 10.48 24.04 -10.57
CA ASP A 246 9.53 24.87 -11.32
C ASP A 246 8.90 24.15 -12.53
N ASN A 247 9.39 22.96 -12.87
CA ASN A 247 8.84 22.12 -13.93
C ASN A 247 7.72 21.17 -13.44
N GLU A 248 7.41 21.13 -12.14
CA GLU A 248 6.36 20.25 -11.60
C GLU A 248 5.11 21.03 -11.15
N PRO A 249 3.99 20.99 -11.91
CA PRO A 249 2.78 21.76 -11.62
C PRO A 249 2.18 21.48 -10.23
N ILE A 250 2.25 20.22 -9.78
CA ILE A 250 1.77 19.80 -8.45
C ILE A 250 2.57 20.51 -7.35
N LEU A 251 3.88 20.68 -7.54
CA LEU A 251 4.74 21.34 -6.56
C LEU A 251 4.56 22.85 -6.57
N ALA A 252 4.34 23.46 -7.74
CA ALA A 252 3.96 24.87 -7.83
C ALA A 252 2.68 25.14 -7.02
N TYR A 253 1.64 24.34 -7.21
CA TYR A 253 0.40 24.44 -6.45
C TYR A 253 0.61 24.18 -4.95
N ALA A 254 1.34 23.13 -4.58
CA ALA A 254 1.62 22.81 -3.19
C ALA A 254 2.37 23.95 -2.47
N ARG A 255 3.31 24.60 -3.15
CA ARG A 255 4.04 25.76 -2.61
C ARG A 255 3.09 26.92 -2.30
N THR A 256 2.18 27.25 -3.23
CA THR A 256 1.17 28.29 -3.02
C THR A 256 0.30 27.98 -1.80
N VAL A 257 -0.24 26.76 -1.70
CA VAL A 257 -1.08 26.36 -0.57
C VAL A 257 -0.34 26.43 0.77
N ILE A 258 0.92 25.95 0.83
CA ILE A 258 1.72 26.00 2.06
C ILE A 258 1.99 27.44 2.50
N GLN A 259 2.35 28.31 1.55
CA GLN A 259 2.65 29.72 1.83
C GLN A 259 1.40 30.51 2.26
N GLU A 260 0.23 30.19 1.72
CA GLU A 260 -1.04 30.84 2.07
C GLU A 260 -1.63 30.36 3.40
N THR A 261 -1.44 29.07 3.74
CA THR A 261 -2.06 28.48 4.93
C THR A 261 -1.23 28.62 6.21
N GLY A 262 0.04 29.02 6.11
CA GLY A 262 0.93 29.21 7.27
C GLY A 262 1.15 27.94 8.11
N VAL A 263 0.90 26.76 7.55
CA VAL A 263 1.08 25.48 8.23
C VAL A 263 2.56 25.09 8.16
N ASP A 264 3.28 25.37 9.26
CA ASP A 264 4.68 24.95 9.46
C ASP A 264 4.82 23.43 9.67
#